data_AF-E2IFU0-F1
#
_entry.id   AF-E2IFU0-F1
#
_cell.length_a   1.000
_cell.length_b   1.000
_cell.length_c   1.000
_cell.angle_alpha   90.00
_cell.angle_beta   90.00
_cell.angle_gamma   90.00
#
_symmetry.space_group_name_H-M   'P 1'
#
loop_
_entity.id
_entity.type
_entity.pdbx_description
1 polymer ?
#
loop_
_entity_poly.entity_id
_entity_poly.type
_entity_poly.pdbx_seq_one_letter_code
_entity_poly.pdbx_strand_id
1 'polypeptide(L)'
;HDQNQLRRIAAAAELKPEDNILEIGPGLGPLTAFLVESGANVLAIERDRRLCECLERAFPQSAKFKLLHDDALDYVKKNRDWAGWKLVANLPYSVASPILVELAGAAMPPERMITTL
;
A
#
# COMPACT_ATOMS: atom_id res chain seq x y z
N HIS A 1 10.33 14.42 -8.53
CA HIS A 1 10.70 13.79 -9.80
C HIS A 1 9.75 12.67 -10.25
N ASP A 2 8.70 12.26 -9.49
CA ASP A 2 7.90 11.08 -9.90
C ASP A 2 6.38 11.19 -9.82
N GLN A 3 5.78 12.38 -9.97
CA GLN A 3 4.32 12.45 -10.14
C GLN A 3 3.82 11.66 -11.36
N ASN A 4 4.62 11.59 -12.42
CA ASN A 4 4.28 10.80 -13.60
C ASN A 4 4.32 9.29 -13.32
N GLN A 5 5.28 8.81 -12.52
CA GLN A 5 5.34 7.42 -12.11
C GLN A 5 4.16 7.06 -11.20
N LEU A 6 3.85 7.91 -10.21
CA LEU A 6 2.69 7.71 -9.33
C LEU A 6 1.37 7.66 -10.12
N ARG A 7 1.20 8.55 -11.09
CA ARG A 7 0.03 8.51 -12.00
C ARG A 7 -0.05 7.23 -12.82
N ARG A 8 1.09 6.71 -13.30
CA ARG A 8 1.14 5.44 -14.03
C ARG A 8 0.77 4.26 -13.15
N ILE A 9 1.27 4.21 -11.92
CA ILE A 9 0.92 3.18 -10.94
C ILE A 9 -0.58 3.23 -10.62
N ALA A 10 -1.11 4.41 -10.29
CA ALA A 10 -2.52 4.59 -9.98
C ALA A 10 -3.43 4.21 -11.17
N ALA A 11 -3.04 4.58 -12.40
CA ALA A 11 -3.76 4.19 -13.60
C ALA A 11 -3.70 2.67 -13.86
N ALA A 12 -2.54 2.04 -13.71
CA ALA A 12 -2.37 0.60 -13.87
C ALA A 12 -3.09 -0.22 -12.79
N ALA A 13 -3.29 0.36 -11.60
CA ALA A 13 -4.06 -0.25 -10.53
C ALA A 13 -5.57 -0.33 -10.82
N GLU A 14 -6.06 0.41 -11.83
CA GLU A 14 -7.48 0.48 -12.19
C GLU A 14 -8.36 0.66 -10.95
N LEU A 15 -8.03 1.67 -10.14
CA LEU A 15 -8.65 1.95 -8.85
C LEU A 15 -10.16 2.15 -9.00
N LYS A 16 -10.94 1.45 -8.18
CA LYS A 16 -12.39 1.60 -8.07
C LYS A 16 -12.76 1.97 -6.63
N PRO A 17 -13.86 2.70 -6.43
CA PRO A 17 -14.43 2.87 -5.10
C PRO A 17 -14.64 1.51 -4.42
N GLU A 18 -14.42 1.45 -3.11
CA GLU A 18 -14.54 0.22 -2.30
C GLU A 18 -13.47 -0.87 -2.53
N ASP A 19 -12.52 -0.69 -3.46
CA ASP A 19 -11.38 -1.61 -3.58
C ASP A 19 -10.61 -1.68 -2.26
N ASN A 20 -10.16 -2.88 -1.85
CA ASN A 20 -9.26 -3.03 -0.71
C ASN A 20 -7.82 -2.88 -1.19
N ILE A 21 -7.14 -1.82 -0.78
CA ILE A 21 -5.79 -1.51 -1.23
C ILE A 21 -4.81 -1.65 -0.07
N LEU A 22 -3.76 -2.44 -0.30
CA LEU A 22 -2.58 -2.49 0.55
C LEU A 22 -1.51 -1.57 -0.06
N GLU A 23 -1.11 -0.54 0.67
CA GLU A 23 0.04 0.31 0.35
C GLU A 23 1.17 0.00 1.34
N ILE A 24 2.35 -0.32 0.81
CA ILE A 24 3.54 -0.59 1.63
C ILE A 24 4.56 0.52 1.38
N GLY A 25 5.04 1.14 2.45
CA GLY A 25 5.99 2.25 2.39
C GLY A 25 5.39 3.51 1.73
N PRO A 26 4.28 4.06 2.25
CA PRO A 26 3.66 5.28 1.71
C PRO A 26 4.59 6.51 1.74
N GLY A 27 5.61 6.52 2.61
CA GLY A 27 6.54 7.62 2.75
C GLY A 27 5.83 8.91 3.19
N LEU A 28 5.88 9.96 2.36
CA LEU A 28 5.17 11.23 2.62
C LEU A 28 3.70 11.22 2.13
N GLY A 29 3.23 10.10 1.57
CA GLY A 29 1.85 9.90 1.11
C GLY A 29 1.45 10.47 -0.25
N PRO A 30 2.35 10.74 -1.23
CA PRO A 30 1.90 11.22 -2.52
C PRO A 30 1.12 10.15 -3.31
N LEU A 31 1.40 8.86 -3.11
CA LEU A 31 0.59 7.76 -3.67
C LEU A 31 -0.68 7.56 -2.85
N THR A 32 -0.57 7.55 -1.52
CA THR A 32 -1.71 7.52 -0.58
C THR A 32 -2.80 8.52 -0.94
N ALA A 33 -2.45 9.74 -1.34
CA ALA A 33 -3.40 10.75 -1.80
C ALA A 33 -4.29 10.24 -2.96
N PHE A 34 -3.68 9.69 -4.02
CA PHE A 34 -4.43 9.13 -5.16
C PHE A 34 -5.31 7.95 -4.75
N LEU A 35 -4.81 7.09 -3.85
CA LEU A 35 -5.54 5.92 -3.37
C LEU A 35 -6.78 6.33 -2.56
N VAL A 36 -6.62 7.26 -1.62
CA VAL A 36 -7.72 7.77 -0.79
C VAL A 36 -8.74 8.56 -1.62
N GLU A 37 -8.28 9.41 -2.53
CA GLU A 37 -9.15 10.17 -3.45
C GLU A 37 -10.01 9.27 -4.35
N SER A 38 -9.57 8.04 -4.63
CA SER A 38 -10.36 7.08 -5.41
C SER A 38 -11.57 6.48 -4.66
N GLY A 39 -11.67 6.70 -3.35
CA GLY A 39 -12.73 6.11 -2.50
C GLY A 39 -12.46 4.65 -2.09
N ALA A 40 -11.24 4.16 -2.31
CA ALA A 40 -10.80 2.84 -1.89
C ALA A 40 -10.68 2.71 -0.36
N ASN A 41 -10.71 1.48 0.14
CA ASN A 41 -10.36 1.12 1.50
C ASN A 41 -8.84 0.88 1.57
N VAL A 42 -8.09 1.87 2.04
CA VAL A 42 -6.62 1.86 2.03
C VAL A 42 -6.08 1.44 3.39
N LEU A 43 -5.26 0.39 3.40
CA LEU A 43 -4.38 0.02 4.50
C LEU A 43 -2.94 0.38 4.10
N ALA A 44 -2.36 1.37 4.75
CA ALA A 44 -0.97 1.77 4.57
C ALA A 44 -0.10 1.23 5.71
N ILE A 45 1.04 0.62 5.37
CA ILE A 45 2.03 0.14 6.34
C ILE A 45 3.33 0.92 6.16
N GLU A 46 3.77 1.60 7.21
CA GLU A 46 5.02 2.36 7.23
C GLU A 46 5.84 1.98 8.46
N ARG A 47 7.15 1.85 8.29
CA ARG A 47 8.07 1.49 9.38
C ARG A 47 8.73 2.71 10.01
N ASP A 48 8.87 3.82 9.27
CA ASP A 48 9.41 5.05 9.82
C ASP A 48 8.33 5.79 10.62
N ARG A 49 8.50 5.81 11.94
CA ARG A 49 7.61 6.53 12.87
C ARG A 49 7.44 8.01 12.52
N ARG A 50 8.48 8.69 12.03
CA ARG A 50 8.39 10.12 11.69
C ARG A 50 7.49 10.33 10.47
N LEU A 51 7.57 9.43 9.49
CA LEU A 51 6.68 9.45 8.33
C LEU A 51 5.25 9.10 8.73
N CYS A 52 5.08 8.16 9.67
CA CYS A 52 3.76 7.86 10.23
C CYS A 52 3.13 9.12 10.85
N GLU A 53 3.87 9.84 11.69
CA GLU A 53 3.37 11.08 12.31
C GLU A 53 3.00 12.17 11.29
N CYS A 54 3.71 12.23 10.16
CA CYS A 54 3.34 13.11 9.04
C CYS A 54 2.05 12.65 8.34
N LEU A 55 1.94 11.34 8.07
CA LEU A 55 0.79 10.74 7.40
C LEU A 55 -0.48 10.84 8.25
N GLU A 56 -0.40 10.64 9.57
CA GLU A 56 -1.56 10.79 10.46
C GLU A 56 -2.12 12.21 10.47
N ARG A 57 -1.26 13.22 10.30
CA ARG A 57 -1.67 14.63 10.19
C ARG A 57 -2.29 14.93 8.83
N ALA A 58 -1.74 14.36 7.76
CA ALA A 58 -2.20 14.59 6.38
C ALA A 58 -3.48 13.79 6.04
N PHE A 59 -3.56 12.55 6.54
CA PHE A 59 -4.61 11.57 6.30
C PHE A 59 -5.07 11.00 7.65
N PRO A 60 -6.00 11.68 8.34
CA PRO A 60 -6.54 11.17 9.59
C PRO A 60 -7.17 9.78 9.41
N GLN A 61 -7.02 8.93 10.43
CA GLN A 61 -7.63 7.60 10.48
C GLN A 61 -9.15 7.71 10.22
N SER A 62 -9.68 6.83 9.37
CA SER A 62 -11.09 6.83 9.02
C SER A 62 -11.59 5.41 8.71
N ALA A 63 -12.87 5.27 8.35
CA ALA A 63 -13.39 4.01 7.86
C ALA A 63 -12.69 3.54 6.57
N LYS A 64 -12.16 4.49 5.78
CA LYS A 64 -11.57 4.27 4.44
C LYS A 64 -10.05 4.30 4.42
N PHE A 65 -9.41 4.84 5.45
CA PHE A 65 -7.95 4.92 5.53
C PHE A 65 -7.48 4.45 6.89
N LYS A 66 -6.60 3.45 6.89
CA LYS A 66 -5.90 2.95 8.05
C LYS A 66 -4.40 3.01 7.83
N LEU A 67 -3.70 3.70 8.73
CA LEU A 67 -2.24 3.66 8.78
C LEU A 67 -1.78 2.76 9.92
N LEU A 68 -0.82 1.88 9.63
CA LEU A 68 -0.17 1.01 10.59
C LEU A 68 1.34 1.31 10.62
N HIS A 69 1.85 1.53 11.83
CA HIS A 69 3.29 1.58 12.08
C HIS A 69 3.81 0.16 12.41
N ASP A 70 4.31 -0.56 11.42
CA ASP A 70 4.81 -1.94 11.55
C ASP A 70 5.86 -2.25 10.46
N ASP A 71 6.60 -3.36 10.60
CA ASP A 71 7.41 -3.89 9.51
C ASP A 71 6.51 -4.66 8.53
N ALA A 72 6.47 -4.20 7.28
CA ALA A 72 5.59 -4.75 6.27
C ALA A 72 5.85 -6.24 6.00
N LEU A 73 7.11 -6.69 6.03
CA LEU A 73 7.44 -8.09 5.78
C LEU A 73 6.91 -8.98 6.91
N ASP A 74 7.10 -8.56 8.16
CA ASP A 74 6.58 -9.30 9.32
C ASP A 74 5.05 -9.26 9.38
N TYR A 75 4.44 -8.18 8.91
CA TYR A 75 2.99 -8.05 8.86
C TYR A 75 2.34 -8.99 7.83
N VAL A 76 2.91 -9.09 6.62
CA VAL A 76 2.35 -9.92 5.54
C VAL A 76 2.60 -11.42 5.76
N LYS A 77 3.69 -11.79 6.43
CA LYS A 77 4.01 -13.18 6.80
C LYS A 77 3.01 -13.81 7.77
N LYS A 78 2.32 -13.00 8.58
CA LYS A 78 1.27 -13.48 9.48
C LYS A 78 0.09 -13.87 8.59
N ASN A 79 -0.01 -15.16 8.21
CA ASN A 79 -0.99 -15.76 7.28
C ASN A 79 -2.37 -15.04 7.29
N ARG A 80 -2.49 -14.03 6.45
CA ARG A 80 -3.65 -13.13 6.32
C ARG A 80 -4.36 -13.45 5.02
N ASP A 81 -5.66 -13.22 5.04
CA ASP A 81 -6.47 -13.30 3.83
C ASP A 81 -6.33 -12.00 3.03
N TRP A 82 -5.68 -12.08 1.87
CA TRP A 82 -5.54 -10.99 0.92
C TRP A 82 -6.45 -11.17 -0.30
N ALA A 83 -7.41 -12.09 -0.27
CA ALA A 83 -8.36 -12.27 -1.35
C ALA A 83 -9.13 -10.96 -1.62
N GLY A 84 -9.19 -10.56 -2.88
CA GLY A 84 -9.84 -9.31 -3.30
C GLY A 84 -9.10 -8.03 -2.89
N TRP A 85 -7.87 -8.13 -2.39
CA TRP A 85 -6.99 -6.98 -2.18
C TRP A 85 -6.12 -6.71 -3.40
N LYS A 86 -5.77 -5.45 -3.62
CA LYS A 86 -4.70 -5.05 -4.54
C LYS A 86 -3.52 -4.50 -3.75
N LEU A 87 -2.31 -4.98 -4.04
CA LEU A 87 -1.09 -4.31 -3.59
C LEU A 87 -0.78 -3.17 -4.56
N VAL A 88 -0.69 -1.94 -4.06
CA VAL A 88 -0.30 -0.77 -4.85
C VAL A 88 0.77 0.00 -4.09
N ALA A 89 2.02 -0.07 -4.54
CA ALA A 89 3.14 0.49 -3.78
C ALA A 89 4.30 0.95 -4.68
N ASN A 90 5.02 1.97 -4.23
CA ASN A 90 6.29 2.37 -4.81
C ASN A 90 7.43 1.83 -3.93
N LEU A 91 7.83 0.58 -4.13
CA LEU A 91 8.72 -0.13 -3.21
C LEU A 91 10.19 0.07 -3.58
N PRO A 92 11.07 0.37 -2.62
CA PRO A 92 12.50 0.33 -2.89
C PRO A 92 12.96 -1.11 -3.18
N TYR A 93 13.84 -1.29 -4.16
CA TYR A 93 14.42 -2.59 -4.56
C TYR A 93 14.90 -3.45 -3.38
N SER A 94 15.47 -2.83 -2.34
CA SER A 94 16.07 -3.53 -1.20
C SER A 94 15.09 -4.34 -0.35
N VAL A 95 13.79 -4.01 -0.39
CA VAL A 95 12.76 -4.69 0.44
C VAL A 95 11.64 -5.29 -0.40
N ALA A 96 11.54 -4.95 -1.68
CA ALA A 96 10.42 -5.36 -2.51
C ALA A 96 10.35 -6.87 -2.74
N SER A 97 11.48 -7.51 -3.09
CA SER A 97 11.50 -8.94 -3.44
C SER A 97 10.91 -9.86 -2.35
N PRO A 98 11.34 -9.81 -1.07
CA PRO A 98 10.78 -10.70 -0.05
C PRO A 98 9.28 -10.42 0.18
N ILE A 99 8.85 -9.16 0.15
CA ILE A 99 7.44 -8.81 0.34
C ILE A 99 6.56 -9.36 -0.77
N LEU A 100 6.99 -9.20 -2.03
CA LEU A 100 6.27 -9.72 -3.20
C LEU A 100 6.19 -11.25 -3.18
N VAL A 101 7.27 -11.93 -2.78
CA VAL A 101 7.30 -13.39 -2.68
C VAL A 101 6.32 -13.89 -1.60
N GLU A 102 6.32 -13.26 -0.42
CA GLU A 102 5.41 -13.63 0.67
C GLU A 102 3.93 -13.40 0.28
N LEU A 103 3.63 -12.26 -0.34
CA LEU A 103 2.26 -11.96 -0.79
C LEU A 103 1.79 -12.89 -1.91
N ALA A 104 2.66 -13.22 -2.87
CA ALA A 104 2.34 -14.15 -3.96
C ALA A 104 2.18 -15.60 -3.46
N GLY A 105 2.94 -15.98 -2.42
CA GLY A 105 2.91 -17.30 -1.81
C GLY A 105 1.87 -17.48 -0.71
N ALA A 106 1.13 -16.43 -0.35
CA ALA A 106 0.08 -16.50 0.67
C ALA A 106 -1.03 -17.48 0.27
N ALA A 107 -1.68 -18.10 1.25
CA ALA A 107 -2.79 -19.04 1.01
C ALA A 107 -3.93 -18.39 0.21
N MET A 108 -4.18 -17.11 0.45
CA MET A 108 -5.11 -16.27 -0.30
C MET A 108 -4.35 -15.00 -0.72
N PRO A 109 -3.73 -14.98 -1.91
CA PRO A 109 -2.90 -13.86 -2.35
C PRO A 109 -3.75 -12.68 -2.86
N PRO A 110 -3.16 -11.47 -2.96
CA PRO A 110 -3.80 -10.33 -3.62
C PRO A 110 -4.23 -10.65 -5.05
N GLU A 111 -5.36 -10.10 -5.50
CA GLU A 111 -5.84 -10.29 -6.88
C GLU A 111 -4.93 -9.62 -7.92
N ARG A 112 -4.27 -8.52 -7.52
CA ARG A 112 -3.31 -7.79 -8.34
C ARG A 112 -2.22 -7.17 -7.47
N MET A 113 -1.02 -7.11 -8.03
CA MET A 113 0.12 -6.41 -7.42
C MET A 113 0.70 -5.45 -8.45
N ILE A 114 0.59 -4.15 -8.19
CA ILE A 114 1.10 -3.08 -9.04
C ILE A 114 2.16 -2.34 -8.25
N THR A 115 3.41 -2.62 -8.57
CA THR A 115 4.55 -2.03 -7.87
C THR A 115 5.58 -1.47 -8.83
N THR A 116 6.16 -0.34 -8.48
CA THR A 116 7.42 0.10 -9.09
C THR A 116 8.58 -0.21 -8.16
N LEU A 117 9.72 -0.55 -8.76
CA LEU A 117 10.98 -0.89 -8.11
C LEU A 117 12.02 0.16 -8.47
#